data_AF-A0A375FKQ7-F1
#
_entry.id   AF-A0A375FKQ7-F1
#
_cell.length_a   1.000
_cell.length_b   1.000
_cell.length_c   1.000
_cell.angle_alpha   90.00
_cell.angle_beta   90.00
_cell.angle_gamma   90.00
#
_symmetry.space_group_name_H-M   'P 1'
#
loop_
_entity.id
_entity.type
_entity.pdbx_description
1 polymer ?
#
loop_
_entity_poly.entity_id
_entity_poly.type
_entity_poly.pdbx_seq_one_letter_code
_entity_poly.pdbx_strand_id
1 'polypeptide(L)'
;MQRRRNDDALITYRRPIAMPDNDNRRGPAVYPATGNSRRRFHSRTAATLLALAGAVLVLSGCALSRGTPTVTYDLGPSAAIAGTAGNAASAAPAPLPRLRVSQTDGPDWLEGNALYYRLLYAQAQRLQPYATQRWVMSPTRLFDERLRESVSARGGLAWSGDTSVPGLKVDLLAFEQVFDSATTSQGVVRLRATVFHRGQLGQQTFEVRRPAPSADGAGGVKALAEASDAAIAALLDWTATLPLK
;
A
#
# COMPACT_ATOMS: atom_id res chain seq x y z
N MET A 1 -7.33 7.28 -52.67
CA MET A 1 -7.14 8.74 -52.79
C MET A 1 -6.12 9.15 -51.74
N GLN A 2 -4.84 9.30 -52.07
CA GLN A 2 -4.21 10.32 -52.92
C GLN A 2 -3.99 11.64 -52.17
N ARG A 3 -2.68 11.93 -51.97
CA ARG A 3 -2.01 13.24 -51.84
C ARG A 3 -2.18 14.00 -50.51
N ARG A 4 -1.12 14.22 -49.73
CA ARG A 4 0.10 15.06 -49.97
C ARG A 4 -0.22 16.49 -50.44
N ARG A 5 0.19 17.45 -49.62
CA ARG A 5 0.91 18.68 -49.99
C ARG A 5 1.55 19.18 -48.68
N ASN A 6 2.88 19.11 -48.48
CA ASN A 6 3.96 19.86 -49.15
C ASN A 6 3.55 21.31 -49.40
N ASP A 7 4.31 22.22 -48.82
CA ASP A 7 4.82 23.46 -49.41
C ASP A 7 5.82 24.01 -48.38
N ASP A 8 6.91 24.66 -48.72
CA ASP A 8 7.77 24.66 -49.89
C ASP A 8 8.95 25.57 -49.49
N ALA A 9 9.91 25.67 -50.39
CA ALA A 9 10.62 26.92 -50.67
C ALA A 9 11.87 27.31 -49.84
N LEU A 10 13.00 27.69 -50.44
CA LEU A 10 13.40 27.70 -51.85
C LEU A 10 14.86 28.26 -51.94
N ILE A 11 15.60 27.82 -52.97
CA ILE A 11 16.67 28.47 -53.78
C ILE A 11 17.86 29.17 -53.06
N THR A 12 19.11 28.92 -53.50
CA THR A 12 19.71 29.61 -54.68
C THR A 12 21.13 29.16 -55.03
N TYR A 13 21.28 28.95 -56.33
CA TYR A 13 22.41 28.58 -57.16
C TYR A 13 23.52 29.65 -57.24
N ARG A 14 24.77 29.24 -57.45
CA ARG A 14 25.66 29.86 -58.47
C ARG A 14 26.83 28.93 -58.85
N ARG A 15 26.96 28.73 -60.16
CA ARG A 15 28.09 28.10 -60.90
C ARG A 15 29.08 29.22 -61.37
N PRO A 16 29.99 29.04 -62.37
CA PRO A 16 31.17 28.14 -62.53
C PRO A 16 32.42 28.85 -63.17
N ILE A 17 33.42 28.03 -63.59
CA ILE A 17 34.43 28.19 -64.69
C ILE A 17 35.81 28.82 -64.37
N ALA A 18 36.90 28.05 -64.56
CA ALA A 18 37.93 28.23 -65.61
C ALA A 18 39.12 27.24 -65.46
N MET A 19 39.85 27.04 -66.57
CA MET A 19 40.73 25.93 -67.00
C MET A 19 42.17 26.51 -67.26
N PRO A 20 43.12 25.85 -67.96
CA PRO A 20 44.03 24.73 -67.62
C PRO A 20 45.55 25.08 -67.60
N ASP A 21 46.35 24.03 -67.38
CA ASP A 21 47.69 23.69 -67.95
C ASP A 21 48.96 24.44 -67.47
N ASN A 22 49.96 23.67 -66.98
CA ASN A 22 51.29 23.63 -67.63
C ASN A 22 52.19 22.52 -67.07
N ASP A 23 52.80 21.84 -68.03
CA ASP A 23 53.88 20.86 -68.04
C ASP A 23 55.02 21.09 -67.02
N ASN A 24 55.45 20.02 -66.36
CA ASN A 24 56.67 20.00 -65.58
C ASN A 24 57.59 18.85 -66.01
N ARG A 25 58.72 19.26 -66.59
CA ARG A 25 59.83 18.49 -67.08
C ARG A 25 60.72 17.93 -65.95
N ARG A 26 61.28 16.74 -66.23
CA ARG A 26 62.60 16.19 -65.84
C ARG A 26 62.81 15.60 -64.43
N GLY A 27 63.32 14.36 -64.45
CA GLY A 27 64.49 13.97 -63.66
C GLY A 27 64.27 12.85 -62.63
N PRO A 28 65.01 11.73 -62.70
CA PRO A 28 64.90 10.64 -61.74
C PRO A 28 65.79 10.89 -60.51
N ALA A 29 65.43 10.32 -59.36
CA ALA A 29 66.28 9.37 -58.61
C ALA A 29 65.92 9.29 -57.11
N VAL A 30 66.08 8.06 -56.61
CA VAL A 30 66.48 7.67 -55.24
C VAL A 30 65.41 7.76 -54.14
N TYR A 31 65.02 6.56 -53.68
CA TYR A 31 64.34 6.30 -52.40
C TYR A 31 65.16 6.77 -51.20
N PRO A 32 64.49 7.27 -50.15
CA PRO A 32 64.62 6.61 -48.86
C PRO A 32 63.27 6.31 -48.19
N ALA A 33 63.33 5.41 -47.21
CA ALA A 33 62.22 4.75 -46.53
C ALA A 33 61.06 5.65 -46.10
N THR A 34 59.84 5.25 -46.45
CA THR A 34 58.58 5.85 -46.01
C THR A 34 58.25 5.50 -44.57
N GLY A 35 58.48 6.46 -43.67
CA GLY A 35 57.89 6.48 -42.33
C GLY A 35 56.37 6.65 -42.43
N ASN A 36 55.64 5.60 -42.06
CA ASN A 36 54.19 5.51 -42.19
C ASN A 36 53.50 6.23 -41.01
N SER A 37 53.39 7.56 -41.07
CA SER A 37 52.62 8.36 -40.11
C SER A 37 51.11 8.24 -40.38
N ARG A 38 50.54 7.08 -40.03
CA ARG A 38 49.09 6.86 -40.03
C ARG A 38 48.45 7.63 -38.87
N ARG A 39 47.83 8.76 -39.24
CA ARG A 39 46.77 9.53 -38.58
C ARG A 39 46.23 8.92 -37.27
N ARG A 40 46.79 9.34 -36.12
CA ARG A 40 46.30 9.05 -34.75
C ARG A 40 45.16 9.97 -34.28
N PHE A 41 44.25 10.39 -35.16
CA PHE A 41 43.18 11.33 -34.79
C PHE A 41 41.76 10.73 -34.73
N HIS A 42 41.54 9.51 -35.23
CA HIS A 42 40.22 8.85 -35.19
C HIS A 42 40.01 7.94 -33.97
N SER A 43 41.07 7.59 -33.23
CA SER A 43 40.96 6.68 -32.09
C SER A 43 40.45 7.34 -30.81
N ARG A 44 40.67 8.65 -30.65
CA ARG A 44 40.27 9.39 -29.44
C ARG A 44 38.78 9.68 -29.39
N THR A 45 38.16 10.03 -30.53
CA THR A 45 36.72 10.33 -30.62
C THR A 45 35.85 9.08 -30.52
N ALA A 46 36.29 7.97 -31.12
CA ALA A 46 35.62 6.66 -30.99
C ALA A 46 35.66 6.13 -29.55
N ALA A 47 36.80 6.30 -28.86
CA ALA A 47 36.94 5.88 -27.46
C ALA A 47 36.04 6.69 -26.50
N THR A 48 35.91 8.00 -26.71
CA THR A 48 35.00 8.84 -25.90
C THR A 48 33.53 8.51 -26.11
N LEU A 49 33.10 8.18 -27.34
CA LEU A 49 31.71 7.81 -27.62
C LEU A 49 31.34 6.44 -27.02
N LEU A 50 32.27 5.47 -27.06
CA LEU A 50 32.10 4.18 -26.39
C LEU A 50 32.05 4.30 -24.87
N ALA A 51 32.88 5.17 -24.28
CA ALA A 51 32.86 5.44 -22.84
C ALA A 51 31.57 6.12 -22.39
N LEU A 52 31.03 7.06 -23.19
CA LEU A 52 29.75 7.71 -22.90
C LEU A 52 28.57 6.72 -23.01
N ALA A 53 28.57 5.87 -24.03
CA ALA A 53 27.55 4.84 -24.21
C ALA A 53 27.59 3.79 -23.07
N GLY A 54 28.79 3.40 -22.63
CA GLY A 54 28.98 2.55 -21.46
C GLY A 54 28.48 3.19 -20.16
N ALA A 55 28.72 4.49 -19.96
CA ALA A 55 28.19 5.22 -18.82
C ALA A 55 26.64 5.25 -18.82
N VAL A 56 26.00 5.50 -19.96
CA VAL A 56 24.53 5.48 -20.08
C VAL A 56 23.94 4.10 -19.78
N LEU A 57 24.61 3.02 -20.19
CA LEU A 57 24.22 1.63 -19.89
C LEU A 57 24.38 1.27 -18.41
N VAL A 58 25.41 1.79 -17.73
CA VAL A 58 25.63 1.56 -16.29
C VAL A 58 24.67 2.39 -15.44
N LEU A 59 24.32 3.61 -15.85
CA LEU A 59 23.33 4.45 -15.14
C LEU A 59 21.88 3.94 -15.30
N SER A 60 21.53 3.29 -16.41
CA SER A 60 20.20 2.70 -16.60
C SER A 60 19.94 1.45 -15.73
N GLY A 61 20.98 0.85 -15.16
CA GLY A 61 20.86 -0.26 -14.19
C GLY A 61 20.28 0.15 -12.83
N CYS A 62 20.41 1.42 -12.43
CA CYS A 62 19.89 1.89 -11.13
C CYS A 62 18.39 2.24 -11.13
N ALA A 63 17.75 2.33 -12.30
CA ALA A 63 16.32 2.61 -12.41
C ALA A 63 15.45 1.35 -12.24
N LEU A 64 16.04 0.16 -12.28
CA LEU A 64 15.37 -1.13 -12.10
C LEU A 64 15.54 -1.62 -10.64
N SER A 65 15.24 -0.78 -9.66
CA SER A 65 15.06 -1.28 -8.30
C SER A 65 13.79 -2.13 -8.27
N ARG A 66 13.93 -3.46 -8.28
CA ARG A 66 12.82 -4.37 -7.95
C ARG A 66 12.31 -3.94 -6.58
N GLY A 67 11.10 -3.36 -6.54
CA GLY A 67 10.48 -2.92 -5.30
C GLY A 67 10.41 -4.08 -4.31
N THR A 68 10.62 -3.81 -3.03
CA THR A 68 10.50 -4.84 -1.99
C THR A 68 9.09 -5.43 -2.05
N PRO A 69 8.93 -6.76 -2.08
CA PRO A 69 7.62 -7.37 -2.18
C PRO A 69 6.75 -6.92 -1.00
N THR A 70 5.51 -6.55 -1.31
CA THR A 70 4.51 -6.20 -0.30
C THR A 70 3.84 -7.48 0.19
N VAL A 71 3.72 -7.63 1.51
CA VAL A 71 2.96 -8.71 2.15
C VAL A 71 1.60 -8.15 2.59
N THR A 72 0.57 -8.95 2.38
CA THR A 72 -0.81 -8.57 2.66
C THR A 72 -1.40 -9.46 3.75
N TYR A 73 -2.15 -8.86 4.67
CA TYR A 73 -2.72 -9.53 5.84
C TYR A 73 -4.23 -9.32 5.93
N ASP A 74 -4.93 -10.25 6.58
CA ASP A 74 -6.30 -10.12 7.07
C ASP A 74 -6.32 -10.33 8.60
N LEU A 75 -7.51 -10.39 9.20
CA LEU A 75 -7.67 -10.66 10.64
C LEU A 75 -7.55 -12.16 11.00
N GLY A 76 -7.24 -13.02 10.03
CA GLY A 76 -7.21 -14.48 10.18
C GLY A 76 -8.60 -15.10 10.35
N PRO A 77 -8.67 -16.36 10.81
CA PRO A 77 -9.93 -17.02 11.15
C PRO A 77 -10.55 -16.44 12.42
N SER A 78 -11.87 -16.40 12.50
CA SER A 78 -12.56 -15.89 13.69
C SER A 78 -12.54 -16.87 14.86
N ALA A 79 -12.37 -16.33 16.07
CA ALA A 79 -12.50 -17.11 17.30
C ALA A 79 -13.92 -17.69 17.49
N ALA A 80 -14.95 -17.02 16.96
CA ALA A 80 -16.34 -17.48 17.02
C ALA A 80 -16.55 -18.79 16.25
N ILE A 81 -15.89 -18.98 15.10
CA ILE A 81 -15.90 -20.25 14.36
C ILE A 81 -14.92 -21.25 14.99
N ALA A 82 -13.74 -20.81 15.42
CA ALA A 82 -12.71 -21.68 16.02
C ALA A 82 -13.16 -22.31 17.36
N GLY A 83 -14.08 -21.68 18.10
CA GLY A 83 -14.68 -22.20 19.33
C GLY A 83 -15.53 -23.46 19.16
N THR A 84 -15.83 -23.88 17.92
CA THR A 84 -16.42 -25.20 17.63
C THR A 84 -15.42 -26.37 17.74
N ALA A 85 -14.12 -26.08 17.91
CA ALA A 85 -13.06 -27.08 17.96
C ALA A 85 -12.33 -27.20 19.32
N GLY A 86 -12.70 -26.42 20.34
CA GLY A 86 -11.96 -26.39 21.61
C GLY A 86 -12.82 -26.25 22.85
N ASN A 87 -12.79 -27.26 23.72
CA ASN A 87 -13.39 -27.28 25.05
C ASN A 87 -12.76 -26.22 25.97
N ALA A 88 -13.26 -24.99 25.93
CA ALA A 88 -13.08 -24.04 27.02
C ALA A 88 -14.48 -23.67 27.54
N ALA A 89 -14.81 -24.19 28.73
CA ALA A 89 -16.01 -23.85 29.48
C ALA A 89 -15.95 -22.40 29.96
N SER A 90 -16.12 -21.46 29.04
CA SER A 90 -16.50 -20.08 29.37
C SER A 90 -18.02 -20.02 29.41
N ALA A 91 -18.58 -19.29 30.39
CA ALA A 91 -20.01 -19.06 30.46
C ALA A 91 -20.51 -18.56 29.08
N ALA A 92 -21.57 -19.19 28.56
CA ALA A 92 -22.12 -18.82 27.27
C ALA A 92 -22.51 -17.33 27.29
N PRO A 93 -22.10 -16.54 26.28
CA PRO A 93 -22.47 -15.14 26.22
C PRO A 93 -23.99 -14.96 26.28
N ALA A 94 -24.47 -13.88 26.90
CA ALA A 94 -25.90 -13.60 26.94
C ALA A 94 -26.48 -13.58 25.51
N PRO A 95 -27.63 -14.24 25.27
CA PRO A 95 -28.21 -14.34 23.94
C PRO A 95 -28.61 -12.96 23.44
N LEU A 96 -28.37 -12.70 22.14
CA LEU A 96 -28.81 -11.49 21.47
C LEU A 96 -30.04 -11.78 20.60
N PRO A 97 -30.99 -10.83 20.45
CA PRO A 97 -31.97 -10.91 19.37
C PRO A 97 -31.25 -10.78 18.01
N ARG A 98 -31.98 -10.99 16.92
CA ARG A 98 -31.47 -10.66 15.58
C ARG A 98 -31.09 -9.18 15.53
N LEU A 99 -29.91 -8.89 15.01
CA LEU A 99 -29.41 -7.53 14.83
C LEU A 99 -29.02 -7.31 13.37
N ARG A 100 -29.08 -6.05 12.91
CA ARG A 100 -28.47 -5.65 11.64
C ARG A 100 -27.24 -4.77 11.90
N VAL A 101 -26.15 -5.08 11.21
CA VAL A 101 -25.00 -4.16 11.11
C VAL A 101 -25.32 -3.16 10.00
N SER A 102 -25.68 -1.95 10.42
CA SER A 102 -26.17 -0.89 9.52
C SER A 102 -25.03 -0.26 8.75
N GLN A 103 -23.94 0.04 9.46
CA GLN A 103 -22.79 0.75 8.93
C GLN A 103 -21.59 0.55 9.84
N THR A 104 -20.41 0.43 9.24
CA THR A 104 -19.12 0.45 9.91
C THR A 104 -18.25 1.47 9.17
N ASP A 105 -18.03 2.63 9.76
CA ASP A 105 -17.26 3.73 9.19
C ASP A 105 -15.94 3.95 9.94
N GLY A 106 -15.11 4.84 9.42
CA GLY A 106 -13.95 5.36 10.10
C GLY A 106 -13.50 6.69 9.50
N PRO A 107 -12.48 7.34 10.08
CA PRO A 107 -11.81 8.47 9.45
C PRO A 107 -11.14 8.05 8.14
N ASP A 108 -11.04 8.97 7.19
CA ASP A 108 -10.54 8.73 5.82
C ASP A 108 -9.20 7.97 5.74
N TRP A 109 -8.31 8.15 6.72
CA TRP A 109 -7.01 7.46 6.74
C TRP A 109 -7.12 5.95 6.97
N LEU A 110 -8.26 5.46 7.48
CA LEU A 110 -8.61 4.04 7.62
C LEU A 110 -9.32 3.46 6.39
N GLU A 111 -9.63 4.25 5.35
CA GLU A 111 -10.27 3.74 4.13
C GLU A 111 -9.28 3.09 3.15
N GLY A 112 -7.99 3.39 3.30
CA GLY A 112 -6.92 2.70 2.59
C GLY A 112 -6.55 1.35 3.22
N ASN A 113 -5.63 0.63 2.59
CA ASN A 113 -5.18 -0.69 3.07
C ASN A 113 -3.84 -0.63 3.84
N ALA A 114 -3.43 0.55 4.32
CA ALA A 114 -2.19 0.70 5.06
C ALA A 114 -2.30 0.07 6.46
N LEU A 115 -1.30 -0.73 6.84
CA LEU A 115 -1.07 -1.09 8.23
C LEU A 115 -0.34 0.07 8.91
N TYR A 116 -0.90 0.62 9.97
CA TYR A 116 -0.35 1.79 10.66
C TYR A 116 0.29 1.44 12.00
N TYR A 117 1.33 2.20 12.34
CA TYR A 117 1.94 2.20 13.65
C TYR A 117 2.25 3.61 14.14
N ARG A 118 2.50 3.71 15.45
CA ARG A 118 2.89 4.94 16.13
C ARG A 118 3.97 4.65 17.16
N LEU A 119 4.98 5.51 17.21
CA LEU A 119 6.10 5.41 18.16
C LEU A 119 5.88 6.43 19.28
N LEU A 120 5.29 6.03 20.40
CA LEU A 120 5.04 6.96 21.50
C LEU A 120 6.33 7.48 22.13
N TYR A 121 7.35 6.61 22.23
CA TYR A 121 8.66 6.94 22.77
C TYR A 121 9.50 7.89 21.90
N ALA A 122 9.13 8.06 20.62
CA ALA A 122 9.88 8.91 19.69
C ALA A 122 9.08 10.15 19.28
N GLN A 123 7.88 9.95 18.73
CA GLN A 123 7.02 11.05 18.31
C GLN A 123 5.55 10.61 18.30
N ALA A 124 4.88 10.77 19.45
CA ALA A 124 3.50 10.32 19.64
C ALA A 124 2.49 10.93 18.64
N GLN A 125 2.76 12.09 18.04
CA GLN A 125 1.87 12.72 17.06
C GLN A 125 1.96 12.08 15.66
N ARG A 126 2.99 11.26 15.40
CA ARG A 126 3.27 10.74 14.05
C ARG A 126 2.67 9.33 13.86
N LEU A 127 1.58 9.27 13.11
CA LEU A 127 1.03 8.03 12.57
C LEU A 127 1.81 7.67 11.29
N GLN A 128 2.27 6.43 11.18
CA GLN A 128 3.13 5.99 10.08
C GLN A 128 2.64 4.68 9.47
N PRO A 129 2.59 4.56 8.14
CA PRO A 129 2.33 3.28 7.50
C PRO A 129 3.59 2.40 7.51
N TYR A 130 3.43 1.08 7.63
CA TYR A 130 4.51 0.16 7.31
C TYR A 130 4.91 0.27 5.84
N ALA A 131 6.19 0.06 5.52
CA ALA A 131 6.69 0.20 4.16
C ALA A 131 6.16 -0.89 3.21
N THR A 132 6.15 -2.14 3.69
CA THR A 132 5.93 -3.34 2.85
C THR A 132 4.79 -4.23 3.38
N GLN A 133 4.03 -3.77 4.36
CA GLN A 133 2.96 -4.54 5.00
C GLN A 133 1.64 -3.79 4.83
N ARG A 134 0.63 -4.51 4.34
CA ARG A 134 -0.68 -3.96 4.00
C ARG A 134 -1.78 -4.89 4.49
N TRP A 135 -2.97 -4.35 4.69
CA TRP A 135 -4.19 -5.11 4.81
C TRP A 135 -4.70 -5.53 3.42
N VAL A 136 -5.48 -6.61 3.34
CA VAL A 136 -6.12 -7.06 2.09
C VAL A 136 -7.21 -6.09 1.63
N MET A 137 -7.78 -5.33 2.55
CA MET A 137 -8.75 -4.25 2.32
C MET A 137 -8.64 -3.21 3.44
N SER A 138 -9.55 -2.25 3.48
CA SER A 138 -9.54 -1.23 4.54
C SER A 138 -9.76 -1.84 5.92
N PRO A 139 -9.13 -1.32 6.98
CA PRO A 139 -9.44 -1.68 8.37
C PRO A 139 -10.93 -1.61 8.72
N THR A 140 -11.66 -0.62 8.18
CA THR A 140 -13.12 -0.49 8.37
C THR A 140 -13.87 -1.69 7.81
N ARG A 141 -13.52 -2.17 6.61
CA ARG A 141 -14.13 -3.37 6.03
C ARG A 141 -13.72 -4.66 6.73
N LEU A 142 -12.45 -4.80 7.14
CA LEU A 142 -11.99 -5.95 7.94
C LEU A 142 -12.78 -6.08 9.25
N PHE A 143 -12.98 -4.96 9.94
CA PHE A 143 -13.76 -4.95 11.17
C PHE A 143 -15.24 -5.24 10.93
N ASP A 144 -15.84 -4.69 9.87
CA ASP A 144 -17.24 -4.92 9.51
C ASP A 144 -17.53 -6.41 9.24
N GLU A 145 -16.68 -7.09 8.48
CA GLU A 145 -16.81 -8.53 8.20
C GLU A 145 -16.76 -9.36 9.49
N ARG A 146 -15.77 -9.10 10.36
CA ARG A 146 -15.62 -9.80 11.64
C ARG A 146 -16.79 -9.53 12.60
N LEU A 147 -17.32 -8.30 12.60
CA LEU A 147 -18.48 -7.93 13.40
C LEU A 147 -19.75 -8.65 12.91
N ARG A 148 -19.99 -8.68 11.60
CA ARG A 148 -21.14 -9.38 11.00
C ARG A 148 -21.12 -10.87 11.31
N GLU A 149 -19.94 -11.48 11.22
CA GLU A 149 -19.72 -12.89 11.58
C GLU A 149 -20.06 -13.14 13.06
N SER A 150 -19.58 -12.28 13.97
CA SER A 150 -19.84 -12.40 15.41
C SER A 150 -21.32 -12.18 15.77
N VAL A 151 -21.99 -11.23 15.11
CA VAL A 151 -23.45 -11.01 15.24
C VAL A 151 -24.22 -12.24 14.76
N SER A 152 -23.84 -12.79 13.60
CA SER A 152 -24.44 -13.99 13.04
C SER A 152 -24.35 -15.17 14.01
N ALA A 153 -23.18 -15.36 14.62
CA ALA A 153 -22.93 -16.44 15.56
C ALA A 153 -23.69 -16.32 16.90
N ARG A 154 -23.98 -15.08 17.38
CA ARG A 154 -24.55 -14.86 18.73
C ARG A 154 -26.07 -14.71 18.79
N GLY A 155 -26.71 -14.16 17.75
CA GLY A 155 -28.16 -13.90 17.74
C GLY A 155 -28.81 -13.90 16.35
N GLY A 156 -28.00 -14.01 15.29
CA GLY A 156 -28.43 -13.99 13.91
C GLY A 156 -28.30 -12.60 13.27
N LEU A 157 -27.70 -12.57 12.08
CA LEU A 157 -27.53 -11.35 11.30
C LEU A 157 -28.77 -11.13 10.42
N ALA A 158 -29.44 -10.00 10.62
CA ALA A 158 -30.49 -9.53 9.74
C ALA A 158 -29.90 -8.76 8.55
N TRP A 159 -30.66 -8.66 7.47
CA TRP A 159 -30.34 -7.80 6.35
C TRP A 159 -30.24 -6.34 6.80
N SER A 160 -29.30 -5.57 6.24
CA SER A 160 -29.02 -4.18 6.65
C SER A 160 -30.21 -3.23 6.49
N GLY A 161 -31.13 -3.52 5.56
CA GLY A 161 -32.36 -2.76 5.32
C GLY A 161 -33.55 -3.12 6.20
N ASP A 162 -33.46 -4.19 7.00
CA ASP A 162 -34.56 -4.66 7.86
C ASP A 162 -34.71 -3.76 9.10
N THR A 163 -35.44 -2.64 8.95
CA THR A 163 -35.65 -1.68 10.05
C THR A 163 -36.54 -2.19 11.18
N SER A 164 -37.11 -3.41 11.07
CA SER A 164 -37.90 -4.04 12.14
C SER A 164 -37.05 -4.61 13.27
N VAL A 165 -35.74 -4.76 13.05
CA VAL A 165 -34.77 -5.20 14.06
C VAL A 165 -33.84 -4.06 14.50
N PRO A 166 -33.28 -4.13 15.73
CA PRO A 166 -32.30 -3.17 16.19
C PRO A 166 -31.07 -3.10 15.27
N GLY A 167 -30.65 -1.87 14.96
CA GLY A 167 -29.46 -1.55 14.19
C GLY A 167 -28.26 -1.25 15.07
N LEU A 168 -27.10 -1.74 14.63
CA LEU A 168 -25.80 -1.38 15.15
C LEU A 168 -25.05 -0.54 14.11
N LYS A 169 -24.55 0.62 14.52
CA LYS A 169 -23.56 1.43 13.77
C LYS A 169 -22.26 1.45 14.55
N VAL A 170 -21.13 1.32 13.85
CA VAL A 170 -19.79 1.43 14.43
C VAL A 170 -18.98 2.49 13.69
N ASP A 171 -18.31 3.36 14.44
CA ASP A 171 -17.26 4.24 13.94
C ASP A 171 -15.92 3.75 14.51
N LEU A 172 -15.01 3.25 13.67
CA LEU A 172 -13.62 3.03 14.07
C LEU A 172 -12.93 4.38 14.29
N LEU A 173 -12.25 4.52 15.43
CA LEU A 173 -11.56 5.73 15.86
C LEU A 173 -10.04 5.56 15.88
N ALA A 174 -9.55 4.33 16.07
CA ALA A 174 -8.15 3.95 15.96
C ALA A 174 -8.02 2.48 15.59
N PHE A 175 -7.05 2.19 14.74
CA PHE A 175 -6.68 0.84 14.32
C PHE A 175 -5.20 0.83 13.96
N GLU A 176 -4.34 0.72 14.97
CA GLU A 176 -2.90 0.94 14.83
C GLU A 176 -2.10 0.09 15.83
N GLN A 177 -0.86 -0.22 15.48
CA GLN A 177 0.12 -0.76 16.42
C GLN A 177 0.84 0.39 17.13
N VAL A 178 0.79 0.40 18.46
CA VAL A 178 1.38 1.45 19.29
C VAL A 178 2.60 0.90 20.00
N PHE A 179 3.75 1.55 19.80
CA PHE A 179 5.02 1.19 20.42
C PHE A 179 5.30 2.08 21.63
N ASP A 180 5.39 1.46 22.80
CA ASP A 180 5.85 2.11 24.04
C ASP A 180 7.39 2.15 24.13
N SER A 181 8.06 1.25 23.42
CA SER A 181 9.51 1.20 23.24
C SER A 181 9.87 0.58 21.89
N ALA A 182 11.17 0.53 21.53
CA ALA A 182 11.61 -0.12 20.30
C ALA A 182 11.33 -1.64 20.27
N THR A 183 11.05 -2.27 21.42
CA THR A 183 10.85 -3.73 21.54
C THR A 183 9.50 -4.12 22.14
N THR A 184 8.68 -3.14 22.55
CA THR A 184 7.38 -3.38 23.19
C THR A 184 6.29 -2.60 22.48
N SER A 185 5.27 -3.31 22.01
CA SER A 185 4.13 -2.69 21.31
C SER A 185 2.83 -3.44 21.56
N GLN A 186 1.73 -2.77 21.23
CA GLN A 186 0.36 -3.23 21.43
C GLN A 186 -0.46 -2.94 20.17
N GLY A 187 -1.34 -3.85 19.76
CA GLY A 187 -2.42 -3.54 18.83
C GLY A 187 -3.51 -2.77 19.56
N VAL A 188 -3.92 -1.62 19.04
CA VAL A 188 -4.94 -0.76 19.63
C VAL A 188 -6.11 -0.62 18.66
N VAL A 189 -7.27 -1.06 19.12
CA VAL A 189 -8.56 -0.87 18.43
C VAL A 189 -9.43 0.01 19.30
N ARG A 190 -9.83 1.15 18.77
CA ARG A 190 -10.77 2.07 19.43
C ARG A 190 -11.94 2.30 18.52
N LEU A 191 -13.15 2.20 19.05
CA LEU A 191 -14.38 2.34 18.29
C LEU A 191 -15.47 3.01 19.11
N ARG A 192 -16.44 3.60 18.42
CA ARG A 192 -17.70 4.05 19.00
C ARG A 192 -18.84 3.24 18.39
N ALA A 193 -19.62 2.58 19.25
CA ALA A 193 -20.81 1.85 18.86
C ALA A 193 -22.05 2.65 19.19
N THR A 194 -23.01 2.67 18.28
CA THR A 194 -24.36 3.23 18.50
C THR A 194 -25.38 2.16 18.18
N VAL A 195 -26.24 1.85 19.15
CA VAL A 195 -27.35 0.90 18.99
C VAL A 195 -28.65 1.69 18.94
N PHE A 196 -29.50 1.37 17.97
CA PHE A 196 -30.72 2.12 17.70
C PHE A 196 -31.83 1.20 17.17
N HIS A 197 -33.08 1.60 17.36
CA HIS A 197 -34.24 0.96 16.74
C HIS A 197 -35.24 2.02 16.25
N ARG A 198 -36.17 2.44 17.11
CA ARG A 198 -37.07 3.60 16.87
C ARG A 198 -36.45 4.96 17.26
N GLY A 199 -35.24 4.89 17.81
CA GLY A 199 -34.43 5.98 18.30
C GLY A 199 -33.12 5.39 18.82
N GLN A 200 -32.20 6.24 19.26
CA GLN A 200 -30.95 5.78 19.87
C GLN A 200 -31.24 5.11 21.22
N LEU A 201 -30.81 3.85 21.36
CA LEU A 201 -30.92 3.07 22.60
C LEU A 201 -29.68 3.25 23.48
N GLY A 202 -28.52 3.43 22.87
CA GLY A 202 -27.26 3.66 23.58
C GLY A 202 -26.12 3.99 22.62
N GLN A 203 -25.11 4.66 23.17
CA GLN A 203 -23.84 4.91 22.48
C GLN A 203 -22.70 4.74 23.48
N GLN A 204 -21.68 3.97 23.10
CA GLN A 204 -20.52 3.72 23.96
C GLN A 204 -19.23 3.67 23.14
N THR A 205 -18.15 4.17 23.72
CA THR A 205 -16.80 4.07 23.14
C THR A 205 -16.05 2.94 23.82
N PHE A 206 -15.37 2.12 23.04
CA PHE A 206 -14.54 1.01 23.49
C PHE A 206 -13.10 1.25 23.04
N GLU A 207 -12.14 0.96 23.91
CA GLU A 207 -10.73 0.89 23.57
C GLU A 207 -10.19 -0.44 24.07
N VAL A 208 -9.62 -1.22 23.17
CA VAL A 208 -9.01 -2.50 23.49
C VAL A 208 -7.57 -2.49 23.03
N ARG A 209 -6.69 -2.94 23.93
CA ARG A 209 -5.26 -3.08 23.71
C ARG A 209 -4.86 -4.54 23.88
N ARG A 210 -4.01 -5.05 22.99
CA ARG A 210 -3.44 -6.41 23.08
C ARG A 210 -1.95 -6.39 22.79
N PRO A 211 -1.13 -7.15 23.55
CA PRO A 211 0.32 -7.14 23.35
C PRO A 211 0.68 -7.76 22.00
N ALA A 212 1.55 -7.08 21.26
CA ALA A 212 2.14 -7.65 20.07
C ALA A 212 3.20 -8.69 20.49
N PRO A 213 3.15 -9.93 19.96
CA PRO A 213 4.13 -10.97 20.28
C PRO A 213 5.52 -10.67 19.72
N SER A 214 5.63 -9.74 18.77
CA SER A 214 6.88 -9.24 18.19
C SER A 214 6.76 -7.75 17.90
N ALA A 215 7.89 -7.03 17.93
CA ALA A 215 7.99 -5.59 17.68
C ALA A 215 8.07 -5.28 16.17
N ASP A 216 7.26 -5.96 15.36
CA ASP A 216 7.15 -5.78 13.92
C ASP A 216 5.68 -5.77 13.49
N GLY A 217 5.43 -5.50 12.20
CA GLY A 217 4.06 -5.41 11.71
C GLY A 217 3.32 -6.75 11.69
N ALA A 218 4.01 -7.90 11.60
CA ALA A 218 3.37 -9.21 11.77
C ALA A 218 2.85 -9.41 13.21
N GLY A 219 3.63 -8.99 14.21
CA GLY A 219 3.18 -8.91 15.59
C GLY A 219 2.01 -7.93 15.78
N GLY A 220 2.07 -6.79 15.09
CA GLY A 220 0.97 -5.81 15.05
C GLY A 220 -0.33 -6.37 14.49
N VAL A 221 -0.26 -7.09 13.37
CA VAL A 221 -1.41 -7.75 12.75
C VAL A 221 -2.07 -8.72 13.72
N LYS A 222 -1.29 -9.57 14.38
CA LYS A 222 -1.82 -10.53 15.35
C LYS A 222 -2.48 -9.82 16.54
N ALA A 223 -1.82 -8.80 17.11
CA ALA A 223 -2.41 -8.04 18.20
C ALA A 223 -3.69 -7.27 17.79
N LEU A 224 -3.75 -6.73 16.57
CA LEU A 224 -4.92 -6.04 16.06
C LEU A 224 -6.10 -7.00 15.79
N ALA A 225 -5.82 -8.22 15.33
CA ALA A 225 -6.84 -9.26 15.21
C ALA A 225 -7.43 -9.62 16.59
N GLU A 226 -6.57 -9.91 17.57
CA GLU A 226 -7.00 -10.21 18.94
C GLU A 226 -7.75 -9.05 19.61
N ALA A 227 -7.31 -7.80 19.37
CA ALA A 227 -7.97 -6.60 19.88
C ALA A 227 -9.34 -6.38 19.21
N SER A 228 -9.47 -6.69 17.92
CA SER A 228 -10.74 -6.61 17.19
C SER A 228 -11.76 -7.59 17.73
N ASP A 229 -11.38 -8.86 17.92
CA ASP A 229 -12.26 -9.89 18.47
C ASP A 229 -12.74 -9.52 19.88
N ALA A 230 -11.82 -9.05 20.73
CA ALA A 230 -12.16 -8.61 22.07
C ALA A 230 -13.04 -7.34 22.10
N ALA A 231 -12.81 -6.39 21.20
CA ALA A 231 -13.64 -5.19 21.08
C ALA A 231 -15.06 -5.54 20.62
N ILE A 232 -15.19 -6.46 19.66
CA ILE A 232 -16.49 -6.95 19.17
C ILE A 232 -17.23 -7.71 20.27
N ALA A 233 -16.54 -8.59 21.01
CA ALA A 233 -17.14 -9.29 22.14
C ALA A 233 -17.69 -8.30 23.19
N ALA A 234 -16.88 -7.32 23.61
CA ALA A 234 -17.29 -6.29 24.57
C ALA A 234 -18.46 -5.43 24.07
N LEU A 235 -18.46 -5.08 22.78
CA LEU A 235 -19.57 -4.36 22.14
C LEU A 235 -20.85 -5.17 22.21
N LEU A 236 -20.81 -6.45 21.86
CA LEU A 236 -21.98 -7.33 21.83
C LEU A 236 -22.50 -7.64 23.25
N ASP A 237 -21.60 -7.78 24.23
CA ASP A 237 -21.96 -7.90 25.64
C ASP A 237 -22.69 -6.65 26.14
N TRP A 238 -22.16 -5.46 25.84
CA TRP A 238 -22.84 -4.21 26.16
C TRP A 238 -24.19 -4.09 25.45
N THR A 239 -24.26 -4.47 24.17
CA THR A 239 -25.51 -4.43 23.38
C THR A 239 -26.58 -5.29 24.03
N ALA A 240 -26.23 -6.46 24.59
CA ALA A 240 -27.16 -7.35 25.28
C ALA A 240 -27.76 -6.74 26.56
N THR A 241 -27.17 -5.69 27.12
CA THR A 241 -27.69 -4.97 28.30
C THR A 241 -28.73 -3.91 27.95
N LEU A 242 -28.87 -3.55 26.67
CA LEU A 242 -29.76 -2.49 26.20
C LEU A 242 -31.21 -2.98 26.05
N PRO A 243 -32.21 -2.08 26.12
CA PRO A 243 -33.61 -2.43 25.87
C PRO A 243 -33.86 -2.64 24.37
N LEU A 244 -33.53 -3.82 23.85
CA LEU A 244 -33.60 -4.17 22.42
C LEU A 244 -35.01 -4.55 21.91
N LYS A 245 -36.05 -4.47 22.75
CA LYS A 245 -37.44 -4.85 22.44
C LYS A 245 -38.29 -3.64 22.07
#